data_AF-A0A7S3GPN8-F1
#
_entry.id   AF-A0A7S3GPN8-F1
#
_cell.length_a   1.000
_cell.length_b   1.000
_cell.length_c   1.000
_cell.angle_alpha   90.00
_cell.angle_beta   90.00
_cell.angle_gamma   90.00
#
_symmetry.space_group_name_H-M   'P 1'
#
loop_
_entity.id
_entity.type
_entity.pdbx_description
1 polymer ?
#
loop_
_entity_poly.entity_id
_entity_poly.type
_entity_poly.pdbx_seq_one_letter_code
_entity_poly.pdbx_strand_id
1 'polypeptide(L)'
;PASEGGGEFLVADGAKIIGDMDKDVLRRIYEKKIRISVSNLDLNFIGALPFGQEAVKESLQDLILKVVAPKFEMDLEMVYGADQSNPWRLQAIEHAQSPINTHPVTGQPVWFCNLHNHSRYLRDRRPCTIPEVGMTDVYHGDLGQIAPEDVEHINKVCERNMVPIMMETGDVILLDNYRVLHGRKVFKGERKHVVTWFESCGADLAREATGDKPDDFMNNLINKTLV
;
A
#
# COMPACT_ATOMS: atom_id res chain seq x y z
N PRO A 1 -11.92 -13.43 20.22
CA PRO A 1 -10.94 -12.77 21.11
C PRO A 1 -9.64 -13.58 21.28
N ALA A 2 -8.55 -12.95 21.72
CA ALA A 2 -7.34 -13.68 22.13
C ALA A 2 -7.46 -14.20 23.57
N SER A 3 -6.77 -15.30 23.90
CA SER A 3 -6.94 -16.01 25.19
C SER A 3 -6.49 -15.21 26.41
N GLU A 4 -5.56 -14.25 26.27
CA GLU A 4 -5.08 -13.41 27.38
C GLU A 4 -5.50 -11.94 27.26
N GLY A 5 -6.08 -11.53 26.12
CA GLY A 5 -6.65 -10.19 25.95
C GLY A 5 -6.25 -9.48 24.65
N GLY A 6 -7.12 -8.54 24.26
CA GLY A 6 -7.01 -7.76 23.03
C GLY A 6 -7.33 -8.55 21.77
N GLY A 7 -6.87 -8.03 20.63
CA GLY A 7 -7.03 -8.69 19.33
C GLY A 7 -8.33 -8.36 18.63
N GLU A 8 -8.91 -7.20 18.94
CA GLU A 8 -10.02 -6.62 18.23
C GLU A 8 -9.73 -6.60 16.73
N PHE A 9 -10.71 -7.03 15.96
CA PHE A 9 -10.71 -6.87 14.52
C PHE A 9 -11.01 -5.40 14.21
N LEU A 10 -10.19 -4.77 13.38
CA LEU A 10 -10.34 -3.36 13.03
C LEU A 10 -10.98 -3.27 11.67
N VAL A 11 -11.98 -2.40 11.52
CA VAL A 11 -12.57 -2.02 10.23
C VAL A 11 -12.58 -0.51 10.10
N ALA A 12 -12.39 0.01 8.90
CA ALA A 12 -12.53 1.43 8.61
C ALA A 12 -13.17 1.65 7.23
N ASP A 13 -14.10 2.59 7.14
CA ASP A 13 -14.81 2.92 5.90
C ASP A 13 -13.97 3.85 5.03
N GLY A 14 -13.49 3.35 3.89
CA GLY A 14 -12.67 4.09 2.93
C GLY A 14 -13.37 5.30 2.32
N ALA A 15 -14.69 5.28 2.18
CA ALA A 15 -15.44 6.46 1.73
C ALA A 15 -15.44 7.56 2.80
N LYS A 16 -15.59 7.17 4.07
CA LYS A 16 -15.54 8.10 5.19
C LYS A 16 -14.14 8.69 5.35
N ILE A 17 -13.09 7.89 5.18
CA ILE A 17 -11.69 8.36 5.17
C ILE A 17 -11.48 9.47 4.13
N ILE A 18 -11.98 9.30 2.89
CA ILE A 18 -11.91 10.36 1.86
C ILE A 18 -12.67 11.62 2.31
N GLY A 19 -13.89 11.45 2.84
CA GLY A 19 -14.71 12.57 3.31
C GLY A 19 -13.99 13.40 4.37
N ASP A 20 -13.35 12.70 5.30
CA ASP A 20 -12.66 13.21 6.48
C ASP A 20 -11.25 13.78 6.23
N MET A 21 -10.64 13.44 5.09
CA MET A 21 -9.30 13.87 4.73
C MET A 21 -9.30 15.33 4.26
N ASP A 22 -8.34 16.10 4.78
CA ASP A 22 -7.93 17.39 4.21
C ASP A 22 -7.80 17.31 2.67
N LYS A 23 -8.44 18.24 1.98
CA LYS A 23 -8.58 18.19 0.52
C LYS A 23 -7.29 18.52 -0.22
N ASP A 24 -6.43 19.33 0.37
CA ASP A 24 -5.13 19.63 -0.23
C ASP A 24 -4.18 18.45 -0.09
N VAL A 25 -4.19 17.76 1.07
CA VAL A 25 -3.45 16.50 1.25
C VAL A 25 -3.96 15.44 0.27
N LEU A 26 -5.28 15.23 0.22
CA LEU A 26 -5.89 14.24 -0.67
C LEU A 26 -5.54 14.52 -2.14
N ARG A 27 -5.63 15.78 -2.58
CA ARG A 27 -5.28 16.19 -3.94
C ARG A 27 -3.82 15.91 -4.24
N ARG A 28 -2.88 16.32 -3.38
CA ARG A 28 -1.44 16.06 -3.57
C ARG A 28 -1.14 14.57 -3.72
N ILE A 29 -1.73 13.75 -2.86
CA ILE A 29 -1.50 12.30 -2.81
C ILE A 29 -2.13 11.60 -4.02
N TYR A 30 -3.30 12.05 -4.44
CA TYR A 30 -3.98 11.54 -5.63
C TYR A 30 -3.23 11.90 -6.93
N GLU A 31 -2.90 13.18 -7.14
CA GLU A 31 -2.24 13.66 -8.36
C GLU A 31 -0.85 13.05 -8.54
N LYS A 32 -0.08 12.96 -7.45
CA LYS A 32 1.27 12.41 -7.49
C LYS A 32 1.31 10.88 -7.54
N LYS A 33 0.18 10.20 -7.32
CA LYS A 33 0.10 8.74 -7.16
C LYS A 33 1.01 8.23 -6.02
N ILE A 34 0.88 6.95 -5.70
CA ILE A 34 1.65 6.29 -4.64
C ILE A 34 2.39 5.07 -5.18
N ARG A 35 3.57 4.83 -4.63
CA ARG A 35 4.39 3.63 -4.83
C ARG A 35 4.81 3.07 -3.48
N ILE A 36 4.82 1.74 -3.35
CA ILE A 36 5.21 1.06 -2.12
C ILE A 36 6.42 0.16 -2.39
N SER A 37 7.48 0.32 -1.60
CA SER A 37 8.59 -0.64 -1.56
C SER A 37 8.21 -1.82 -0.69
N VAL A 38 8.40 -3.03 -1.20
CA VAL A 38 8.02 -4.28 -0.51
C VAL A 38 9.23 -5.09 -0.04
N SER A 39 10.43 -4.76 -0.50
CA SER A 39 11.67 -5.47 -0.15
C SER A 39 12.91 -4.62 -0.42
N ASN A 40 13.95 -4.79 0.41
CA ASN A 40 15.23 -4.10 0.28
C ASN A 40 16.40 -5.12 0.23
N LEU A 41 17.33 -4.94 -0.70
CA LEU A 41 18.55 -5.74 -0.83
C LEU A 41 19.78 -4.83 -0.81
N ASP A 42 20.55 -4.87 0.27
CA ASP A 42 21.76 -4.07 0.42
C ASP A 42 22.95 -4.74 -0.31
N LEU A 43 23.31 -4.22 -1.49
CA LEU A 43 24.37 -4.75 -2.35
C LEU A 43 25.66 -3.92 -2.23
N ASN A 44 26.06 -3.60 -0.99
CA ASN A 44 27.17 -2.70 -0.68
C ASN A 44 28.53 -3.16 -1.28
N PHE A 45 28.68 -4.45 -1.59
CA PHE A 45 29.87 -4.97 -2.26
C PHE A 45 30.11 -4.36 -3.64
N ILE A 46 29.05 -3.87 -4.32
CA ILE A 46 29.19 -3.19 -5.62
C ILE A 46 30.03 -1.91 -5.45
N GLY A 47 29.79 -1.14 -4.38
CA GLY A 47 30.57 0.06 -4.09
C GLY A 47 32.04 -0.20 -3.75
N ALA A 48 32.39 -1.44 -3.38
CA ALA A 48 33.76 -1.85 -3.12
C ALA A 48 34.52 -2.28 -4.39
N LEU A 49 33.86 -2.36 -5.54
CA LEU A 49 34.50 -2.75 -6.80
C LEU A 49 35.37 -1.61 -7.36
N PRO A 50 36.58 -1.93 -7.86
CA PRO A 50 37.52 -0.92 -8.37
C PRO A 50 37.07 -0.27 -9.69
N PHE A 51 36.22 -0.94 -10.48
CA PHE A 51 35.62 -0.44 -11.73
C PHE A 51 34.38 -1.27 -12.11
N GLY A 52 33.57 -0.78 -13.05
CA GLY A 52 32.45 -1.54 -13.63
C GLY A 52 31.17 -1.59 -12.79
N GLN A 53 31.02 -0.69 -11.81
CA GLN A 53 29.90 -0.67 -10.87
C GLN A 53 28.53 -0.60 -11.56
N GLU A 54 28.39 0.25 -12.59
CA GLU A 54 27.13 0.40 -13.34
C GLU A 54 26.78 -0.87 -14.13
N ALA A 55 27.74 -1.50 -14.80
CA ALA A 55 27.50 -2.76 -15.52
C ALA A 55 27.05 -3.89 -14.57
N VAL A 56 27.63 -3.93 -13.36
CA VAL A 56 27.23 -4.88 -12.32
C VAL A 56 25.82 -4.57 -11.78
N LYS A 57 25.48 -3.29 -11.56
CA LYS A 57 24.14 -2.88 -11.15
C LYS A 57 23.07 -3.33 -12.14
N GLU A 58 23.25 -3.01 -13.42
CA GLU A 58 22.32 -3.36 -14.49
C GLU A 58 22.14 -4.88 -14.59
N SER A 59 23.25 -5.62 -14.55
CA SER A 59 23.23 -7.08 -14.61
C SER A 59 22.49 -7.72 -13.42
N LEU A 60 22.70 -7.19 -12.21
CA LEU A 60 22.03 -7.69 -10.99
C LEU A 60 20.55 -7.31 -10.96
N GLN A 61 20.21 -6.11 -11.40
CA GLN A 61 18.83 -5.64 -11.48
C GLN A 61 18.00 -6.53 -12.42
N ASP A 62 18.52 -6.81 -13.62
CA ASP A 62 17.87 -7.69 -14.60
C ASP A 62 17.75 -9.13 -14.08
N LEU A 63 18.81 -9.66 -13.47
CA LEU A 63 18.80 -11.00 -12.89
C LEU A 63 17.77 -11.14 -11.78
N ILE A 64 17.72 -10.18 -10.85
CA ILE A 64 16.79 -10.21 -9.72
C ILE A 64 15.36 -10.02 -10.20
N LEU A 65 15.12 -9.09 -11.14
CA LEU A 65 13.81 -8.91 -11.75
C LEU A 65 13.30 -10.22 -12.39
N LYS A 66 14.14 -10.93 -13.14
CA LYS A 66 13.78 -12.24 -13.74
C LYS A 66 13.44 -13.32 -12.71
N VAL A 67 14.07 -13.28 -11.53
CA VAL A 67 13.80 -14.24 -10.44
C VAL A 67 12.56 -13.87 -9.65
N VAL A 68 12.27 -12.57 -9.50
CA VAL A 68 11.19 -12.04 -8.66
C VAL A 68 9.89 -11.89 -9.44
N ALA A 69 9.90 -11.38 -10.67
CA ALA A 69 8.70 -11.13 -11.47
C ALA A 69 7.78 -12.38 -11.62
N PRO A 70 8.28 -13.62 -11.78
CA PRO A 70 7.40 -14.79 -11.84
C PRO A 70 6.79 -15.19 -10.50
N LYS A 71 7.35 -14.72 -9.38
CA LYS A 71 6.92 -15.08 -8.01
C LYS A 71 5.86 -14.13 -7.47
N PHE A 72 5.76 -12.94 -8.03
CA PHE A 72 4.78 -11.94 -7.64
C PHE A 72 3.92 -11.67 -8.86
N GLU A 73 2.62 -11.98 -8.78
CA GLU A 73 1.60 -11.52 -9.75
C GLU A 73 1.35 -10.01 -9.61
N MET A 74 2.39 -9.24 -9.30
CA MET A 74 2.38 -7.79 -9.15
C MET A 74 3.46 -7.23 -10.07
N ASP A 75 3.09 -6.22 -10.85
CA ASP A 75 4.06 -5.47 -11.63
C ASP A 75 4.98 -4.69 -10.66
N LEU A 76 6.22 -5.17 -10.50
CA LEU A 76 7.25 -4.59 -9.64
C LEU A 76 8.38 -4.00 -10.49
N GLU A 77 8.88 -2.86 -10.06
CA GLU A 77 10.10 -2.24 -10.59
C GLU A 77 11.24 -2.43 -9.59
N MET A 78 12.42 -2.79 -10.09
CA MET A 78 13.63 -2.87 -9.29
C MET A 78 14.38 -1.54 -9.38
N VAL A 79 14.54 -0.84 -8.25
CA VAL A 79 15.13 0.51 -8.21
C VAL A 79 16.27 0.60 -7.21
N TYR A 80 17.42 1.14 -7.62
CA TYR A 80 18.53 1.42 -6.71
C TYR A 80 18.35 2.75 -5.97
N GLY A 81 18.56 2.74 -4.66
CA GLY A 81 18.71 3.94 -3.83
C GLY A 81 17.48 4.83 -3.75
N ALA A 82 16.26 4.29 -3.93
CA ALA A 82 15.04 5.09 -3.90
C ALA A 82 14.82 5.78 -2.54
N ASP A 83 15.23 5.14 -1.44
CA ASP A 83 15.18 5.73 -0.10
C ASP A 83 16.25 6.78 0.20
N GLN A 84 17.18 7.03 -0.73
CA GLN A 84 18.29 7.99 -0.62
C GLN A 84 19.28 7.71 0.53
N SER A 85 19.09 6.64 1.31
CA SER A 85 19.91 6.29 2.46
C SER A 85 21.10 5.42 2.06
N ASN A 86 20.94 4.58 1.03
CA ASN A 86 21.97 3.70 0.51
C ASN A 86 21.89 3.61 -1.03
N PRO A 87 22.87 4.15 -1.78
CA PRO A 87 22.87 4.10 -3.25
C PRO A 87 23.04 2.68 -3.82
N TRP A 88 23.42 1.71 -2.99
CA TRP A 88 23.60 0.30 -3.36
C TRP A 88 22.45 -0.60 -2.90
N ARG A 89 21.40 -0.01 -2.31
CA ARG A 89 20.19 -0.74 -1.95
C ARG A 89 19.31 -0.90 -3.16
N LEU A 90 19.05 -2.15 -3.57
CA LEU A 90 18.05 -2.47 -4.58
C LEU A 90 16.71 -2.69 -3.89
N GLN A 91 15.68 -1.97 -4.33
CA GLN A 91 14.34 -2.05 -3.77
C GLN A 91 13.37 -2.60 -4.82
N ALA A 92 12.49 -3.52 -4.41
CA ALA A 92 11.36 -3.94 -5.23
C ALA A 92 10.18 -3.01 -4.91
N ILE A 93 9.76 -2.20 -5.88
CA ILE A 93 8.79 -1.13 -5.71
C ILE A 93 7.63 -1.32 -6.68
N GLU A 94 6.41 -1.28 -6.17
CA GLU A 94 5.18 -1.28 -6.98
C GLU A 94 5.16 -0.08 -7.95
N HIS A 95 4.55 -0.23 -9.13
CA HIS A 95 4.32 0.91 -10.02
C HIS A 95 3.36 1.93 -9.40
N ALA A 96 3.43 3.18 -9.88
CA ALA A 96 2.56 4.26 -9.45
C ALA A 96 1.07 3.88 -9.60
N GLN A 97 0.35 3.79 -8.48
CA GLN A 97 -1.09 3.54 -8.43
C GLN A 97 -1.83 4.73 -7.80
N SER A 98 -3.11 4.87 -8.16
CA SER A 98 -4.01 5.76 -7.45
C SER A 98 -4.20 5.29 -6.00
N PRO A 99 -4.21 6.19 -5.00
CA PRO A 99 -4.57 5.85 -3.62
C PRO A 99 -6.10 5.73 -3.42
N ILE A 100 -6.88 6.07 -4.45
CA ILE A 100 -8.34 6.05 -4.46
C ILE A 100 -8.80 5.08 -5.54
N ASN A 101 -9.67 4.15 -5.18
CA ASN A 101 -10.39 3.34 -6.16
C ASN A 101 -11.84 3.84 -6.30
N THR A 102 -12.46 3.51 -7.42
CA THR A 102 -13.91 3.66 -7.60
C THR A 102 -14.57 2.33 -7.30
N HIS A 103 -15.53 2.31 -6.39
CA HIS A 103 -16.26 1.09 -6.08
C HIS A 103 -17.02 0.60 -7.34
N PRO A 104 -16.83 -0.65 -7.80
CA PRO A 104 -17.28 -1.09 -9.11
C PRO A 104 -18.82 -1.12 -9.28
N VAL A 105 -19.56 -1.34 -8.19
CA VAL A 105 -21.04 -1.35 -8.22
C VAL A 105 -21.65 0.03 -7.95
N THR A 106 -21.23 0.73 -6.89
CA THR A 106 -21.83 2.01 -6.48
C THR A 106 -21.26 3.24 -7.18
N GLY A 107 -20.10 3.12 -7.83
CA GLY A 107 -19.38 4.26 -8.42
C GLY A 107 -18.77 5.22 -7.39
N GLN A 108 -18.82 4.90 -6.10
CA GLN A 108 -18.33 5.78 -5.04
C GLN A 108 -16.80 5.75 -4.96
N PRO A 109 -16.12 6.90 -4.88
CA PRO A 109 -14.68 6.93 -4.60
C PRO A 109 -14.42 6.46 -3.16
N VAL A 110 -13.42 5.60 -3.00
CA VAL A 110 -13.04 4.99 -1.72
C VAL A 110 -11.53 5.05 -1.53
N TRP A 111 -11.09 5.39 -0.32
CA TRP A 111 -9.69 5.27 0.04
C TRP A 111 -9.29 3.80 -0.02
N PHE A 112 -8.44 3.45 -0.98
CA PHE A 112 -8.00 2.07 -1.22
C PHE A 112 -6.48 2.04 -1.18
N CYS A 113 -5.91 2.48 -0.05
CA CYS A 113 -4.48 2.62 0.09
C CYS A 113 -4.02 2.32 1.51
N ASN A 114 -2.95 1.55 1.62
CA ASN A 114 -2.37 1.17 2.91
C ASN A 114 -1.08 1.95 3.24
N LEU A 115 -0.92 3.15 2.66
CA LEU A 115 0.28 3.98 2.79
C LEU A 115 0.74 4.14 4.24
N HIS A 116 -0.17 4.48 5.15
CA HIS A 116 0.13 4.68 6.57
C HIS A 116 0.73 3.43 7.25
N ASN A 117 0.36 2.23 6.80
CA ASN A 117 0.91 0.98 7.33
C ASN A 117 2.28 0.65 6.72
N HIS A 118 2.53 1.05 5.46
CA HIS A 118 3.81 0.79 4.81
C HIS A 118 4.87 1.87 5.10
N SER A 119 4.48 3.05 5.55
CA SER A 119 5.40 4.16 5.81
C SER A 119 6.50 3.80 6.82
N ARG A 120 7.75 3.94 6.39
CA ARG A 120 8.92 3.78 7.26
C ARG A 120 8.95 4.85 8.35
N TYR A 121 8.59 6.09 8.01
CA TYR A 121 8.49 7.21 8.95
C TYR A 121 7.59 6.90 10.17
N LEU A 122 6.43 6.27 9.95
CA LEU A 122 5.54 5.87 11.05
C LEU A 122 6.03 4.62 11.78
N ARG A 123 6.66 3.68 11.06
CA ARG A 123 7.14 2.41 11.61
C ARG A 123 8.36 2.57 12.50
N ASP A 124 9.35 3.37 12.11
CA ASP A 124 10.60 3.57 12.86
C ASP A 124 10.36 4.24 14.23
N ARG A 125 9.18 4.83 14.43
CA ARG A 125 8.71 5.40 15.70
C ARG A 125 8.04 4.38 16.62
N ARG A 126 7.86 3.14 16.15
CA ARG A 126 7.27 2.02 16.90
C ARG A 126 8.37 0.96 17.13
N PRO A 127 8.30 0.16 18.20
CA PRO A 127 9.19 -1.00 18.35
C PRO A 127 8.99 -1.94 17.16
N CYS A 128 9.97 -1.97 16.25
CA CYS A 128 9.93 -2.78 15.05
C CYS A 128 11.11 -3.76 15.08
N THR A 129 10.81 -5.06 14.94
CA THR A 129 11.82 -6.12 14.87
C THR A 129 11.96 -6.68 13.46
N ILE A 130 11.40 -5.99 12.46
CA ILE A 130 11.45 -6.42 11.06
C ILE A 130 12.87 -6.13 10.53
N PRO A 131 13.58 -7.12 9.97
CA PRO A 131 14.87 -6.89 9.33
C PRO A 131 14.71 -6.00 8.10
N GLU A 132 15.78 -5.33 7.69
CA GLU A 132 15.77 -4.38 6.56
C GLU A 132 15.18 -4.98 5.27
N VAL A 133 15.44 -6.27 5.00
CA VAL A 133 14.91 -6.98 3.83
C VAL A 133 13.37 -6.98 3.74
N GLY A 134 12.68 -6.97 4.89
CA GLY A 134 11.22 -6.91 4.97
C GLY A 134 10.71 -5.50 5.27
N MET A 135 11.59 -4.50 5.30
CA MET A 135 11.21 -3.13 5.55
C MET A 135 10.50 -2.56 4.31
N THR A 136 9.35 -1.94 4.56
CA THR A 136 8.58 -1.27 3.51
C THR A 136 8.66 0.23 3.69
N ASP A 137 8.49 0.96 2.60
CA ASP A 137 8.33 2.41 2.61
C ASP A 137 7.42 2.87 1.50
N VAL A 138 7.04 4.15 1.53
CA VAL A 138 6.07 4.77 0.63
C VAL A 138 6.65 5.99 -0.05
N TYR A 139 6.37 6.10 -1.34
CA TYR A 139 6.83 7.19 -2.18
C TYR A 139 5.69 7.73 -3.03
N HIS A 140 5.87 8.93 -3.57
CA HIS A 140 5.09 9.41 -4.69
C HIS A 140 5.37 8.58 -5.96
N GLY A 141 4.53 8.76 -6.98
CA GLY A 141 4.67 8.09 -8.28
C GLY A 141 6.02 8.28 -8.95
N ASP A 142 6.67 9.41 -8.70
CA ASP A 142 8.01 9.78 -9.17
C ASP A 142 9.14 9.32 -8.25
N LEU A 143 8.84 8.50 -7.24
CA LEU A 143 9.74 8.07 -6.16
C LEU A 143 10.18 9.18 -5.20
N GLY A 144 9.59 10.38 -5.30
CA GLY A 144 9.78 11.44 -4.32
C GLY A 144 9.24 11.03 -2.95
N GLN A 145 9.91 11.46 -1.88
CA GLN A 145 9.43 11.22 -0.51
C GLN A 145 8.10 11.95 -0.26
N ILE A 146 7.21 11.29 0.47
CA ILE A 146 5.96 11.90 0.92
C ILE A 146 6.25 12.71 2.18
N ALA A 147 5.74 13.95 2.22
CA ALA A 147 5.95 14.85 3.34
C ALA A 147 5.51 14.19 4.67
N PRO A 148 6.34 14.25 5.73
CA PRO A 148 6.02 13.71 7.05
C PRO A 148 4.66 14.16 7.60
N GLU A 149 4.27 15.41 7.32
CA GLU A 149 3.02 16.02 7.74
C GLU A 149 1.81 15.37 7.05
N ASP A 150 1.94 15.07 5.75
CA ASP A 150 0.91 14.40 4.95
C ASP A 150 0.73 12.95 5.45
N VAL A 151 1.83 12.23 5.68
CA VAL A 151 1.82 10.87 6.23
C VAL A 151 1.14 10.83 7.60
N GLU A 152 1.51 11.75 8.50
CA GLU A 152 0.93 11.84 9.85
C GLU A 152 -0.57 12.18 9.81
N HIS A 153 -0.97 13.10 8.93
CA HIS A 153 -2.37 13.45 8.74
C HIS A 153 -3.19 12.26 8.22
N ILE A 154 -2.71 11.56 7.19
CA ILE A 154 -3.37 10.35 6.67
C ILE A 154 -3.51 9.31 7.78
N ASN A 155 -2.45 9.06 8.54
CA ASN A 155 -2.50 8.11 9.66
C ASN A 155 -3.57 8.50 10.69
N LYS A 156 -3.63 9.77 11.09
CA LYS A 156 -4.65 10.27 12.03
C LYS A 156 -6.08 10.10 11.50
N VAL A 157 -6.30 10.39 10.22
CA VAL A 157 -7.63 10.23 9.59
C VAL A 157 -8.03 8.76 9.53
N CYS A 158 -7.11 7.87 9.15
CA CYS A 158 -7.33 6.43 9.19
C CYS A 158 -7.66 5.97 10.63
N GLU A 159 -6.87 6.38 11.61
CA GLU A 159 -7.05 6.01 13.02
C GLU A 159 -8.39 6.49 13.59
N ARG A 160 -8.81 7.70 13.26
CA ARG A 160 -10.12 8.25 13.66
C ARG A 160 -11.30 7.46 13.10
N ASN A 161 -11.12 6.84 11.94
CA ASN A 161 -12.17 6.08 11.26
C ASN A 161 -12.16 4.58 11.57
N MET A 162 -11.20 4.11 12.38
CA MET A 162 -11.17 2.72 12.82
C MET A 162 -12.24 2.42 13.87
N VAL A 163 -13.00 1.36 13.62
CA VAL A 163 -13.95 0.78 14.56
C VAL A 163 -13.40 -0.57 15.03
N PRO A 164 -13.09 -0.72 16.31
CA PRO A 164 -12.68 -2.01 16.88
C PRO A 164 -13.89 -2.89 17.15
N ILE A 165 -13.81 -4.14 16.72
CA ILE A 165 -14.83 -5.17 16.93
C ILE A 165 -14.19 -6.32 17.69
N MET A 166 -14.65 -6.56 18.92
CA MET A 166 -14.24 -7.73 19.69
C MET A 166 -15.09 -8.93 19.25
N MET A 167 -14.60 -9.68 18.26
CA MET A 167 -15.29 -10.89 17.79
C MET A 167 -15.29 -11.98 18.87
N GLU A 168 -16.41 -12.66 19.01
CA GLU A 168 -16.61 -13.85 19.83
C GLU A 168 -16.61 -15.13 18.98
N THR A 169 -16.57 -16.30 19.63
CA THR A 169 -16.63 -17.58 18.94
C THR A 169 -17.97 -17.73 18.23
N GLY A 170 -17.94 -17.94 16.92
CA GLY A 170 -19.13 -18.07 16.08
C GLY A 170 -19.50 -16.80 15.31
N ASP A 171 -18.88 -15.66 15.64
CA ASP A 171 -19.07 -14.43 14.87
C ASP A 171 -18.52 -14.55 13.46
N VAL A 172 -19.26 -14.00 12.50
CA VAL A 172 -18.86 -13.87 11.11
C VAL A 172 -18.98 -12.40 10.72
N ILE A 173 -17.90 -11.83 10.19
CA ILE A 173 -17.89 -10.49 9.63
C ILE A 173 -17.77 -10.62 8.12
N LEU A 174 -18.75 -10.09 7.40
CA LEU A 174 -18.70 -9.93 5.94
C LEU A 174 -18.21 -8.51 5.64
N LEU A 175 -17.14 -8.41 4.85
CA LEU A 175 -16.58 -7.14 4.41
C LEU A 175 -16.76 -6.95 2.92
N ASP A 176 -17.20 -5.76 2.53
CA ASP A 176 -16.99 -5.25 1.18
C ASP A 176 -15.54 -4.77 1.07
N ASN A 177 -14.69 -5.59 0.45
CA ASN A 177 -13.25 -5.33 0.37
C ASN A 177 -12.91 -4.08 -0.45
N TYR A 178 -13.78 -3.62 -1.36
CA TYR A 178 -13.54 -2.38 -2.09
C TYR A 178 -13.66 -1.15 -1.18
N ARG A 179 -14.59 -1.18 -0.22
CA ARG A 179 -14.88 -0.05 0.65
C ARG A 179 -14.16 -0.12 2.00
N VAL A 180 -13.95 -1.31 2.55
CA VAL A 180 -13.54 -1.48 3.94
C VAL A 180 -12.06 -1.83 4.05
N LEU A 181 -11.30 -0.96 4.70
CA LEU A 181 -9.98 -1.31 5.21
C LEU A 181 -10.16 -2.14 6.47
N HIS A 182 -9.24 -3.07 6.70
CA HIS A 182 -9.30 -3.93 7.87
C HIS A 182 -7.91 -4.19 8.45
N GLY A 183 -7.89 -4.60 9.71
CA GLY A 183 -6.67 -4.88 10.44
C GLY A 183 -6.96 -5.52 11.79
N ARG A 184 -5.99 -5.40 12.70
CA ARG A 184 -6.07 -6.04 14.01
C ARG A 184 -5.30 -5.26 15.05
N LYS A 185 -5.87 -5.10 16.25
CA LYS A 185 -5.13 -4.60 17.43
C LYS A 185 -4.14 -5.64 17.95
N VAL A 186 -3.11 -5.19 18.67
CA VAL A 186 -2.18 -6.07 19.38
C VAL A 186 -2.93 -6.98 20.37
N PHE A 187 -2.44 -8.19 20.58
CA PHE A 187 -3.05 -9.16 21.50
C PHE A 187 -2.02 -10.02 22.20
N LYS A 188 -2.46 -10.73 23.25
CA LYS A 188 -1.66 -11.73 23.97
C LYS A 188 -2.39 -13.08 24.01
N GLY A 189 -1.62 -14.17 24.04
CA GLY A 189 -2.14 -15.54 24.03
C GLY A 189 -2.56 -16.04 22.64
N GLU A 190 -3.33 -17.13 22.60
CA GLU A 190 -3.80 -17.73 21.36
C GLU A 190 -5.00 -16.98 20.78
N ARG A 191 -5.03 -16.83 19.44
CA ARG A 191 -6.14 -16.24 18.70
C ARG A 191 -6.28 -16.93 17.36
N LYS A 192 -7.46 -17.52 17.08
CA LYS A 192 -7.73 -18.25 15.82
C LYS A 192 -8.89 -17.60 15.08
N HIS A 193 -8.58 -17.01 13.93
CA HIS A 193 -9.56 -16.47 13.00
C HIS A 193 -9.29 -17.11 11.64
N VAL A 194 -10.35 -17.38 10.89
CA VAL A 194 -10.26 -17.91 9.52
C VAL A 194 -10.79 -16.84 8.58
N VAL A 195 -10.20 -16.74 7.39
CA VAL A 195 -10.62 -15.82 6.34
C VAL A 195 -10.91 -16.61 5.08
N THR A 196 -11.91 -16.17 4.33
CA THR A 196 -12.18 -16.66 2.98
C THR A 196 -12.46 -15.46 2.09
N TRP A 197 -12.06 -15.58 0.82
CA TRP A 197 -12.29 -14.58 -0.20
C TRP A 197 -13.42 -15.05 -1.10
N PHE A 198 -14.24 -14.11 -1.55
CA PHE A 198 -15.31 -14.36 -2.50
C PHE A 198 -15.07 -13.54 -3.75
N GLU A 199 -15.19 -14.17 -4.91
CA GLU A 199 -15.40 -13.45 -6.15
C GLU A 199 -16.89 -13.10 -6.26
N SER A 200 -17.22 -11.94 -6.83
CA SER A 200 -18.60 -11.49 -6.97
C SER A 200 -19.46 -12.57 -7.67
N CYS A 201 -20.41 -13.14 -6.93
CA CYS A 201 -21.41 -14.05 -7.49
C CYS A 201 -22.55 -13.23 -8.12
N GLY A 202 -22.29 -12.54 -9.24
CA GLY A 202 -23.35 -11.77 -9.91
C GLY A 202 -22.89 -10.87 -11.05
N ALA A 203 -23.38 -11.19 -12.24
CA ALA A 203 -23.19 -10.59 -13.56
C ALA A 203 -21.76 -10.59 -14.08
N ASP A 204 -21.58 -11.07 -15.32
CA ASP A 204 -20.36 -10.85 -16.09
C ASP A 204 -20.08 -9.34 -16.04
N LEU A 205 -19.08 -8.93 -15.25
CA LEU A 205 -18.49 -7.61 -15.39
C LEU A 205 -17.99 -7.62 -16.82
N ALA A 206 -18.70 -6.95 -17.72
CA ALA A 206 -18.28 -6.76 -19.09
C ALA A 206 -16.90 -6.09 -19.02
N ARG A 207 -15.86 -6.92 -19.03
CA ARG A 207 -14.49 -6.49 -19.25
C ARG A 207 -14.48 -6.08 -20.71
N GLU A 208 -14.95 -4.86 -21.00
CA GLU A 208 -14.49 -4.18 -22.19
C GLU A 208 -12.97 -4.12 -22.03
N ALA A 209 -12.30 -4.95 -22.82
CA ALA A 209 -10.85 -4.95 -22.96
C ALA A 209 -10.44 -3.68 -23.71
N THR A 210 -10.74 -2.51 -23.16
CA THR A 210 -9.96 -1.31 -23.44
C THR A 210 -8.75 -1.45 -22.55
N GLY A 211 -7.56 -1.64 -23.14
CA GLY A 211 -6.29 -1.81 -22.43
C GLY A 211 -5.85 -0.61 -21.57
N ASP A 212 -6.76 0.31 -21.27
CA ASP A 212 -6.56 1.45 -20.38
C ASP A 212 -7.19 1.13 -19.03
N LYS A 213 -6.39 1.21 -17.96
CA LYS A 213 -6.90 1.17 -16.59
C LYS A 213 -7.96 2.27 -16.45
N PRO A 214 -9.09 2.03 -15.76
CA PRO A 214 -10.17 3.02 -15.59
C PRO A 214 -9.75 4.35 -14.95
N ASP A 215 -8.51 4.43 -14.44
CA ASP A 215 -7.85 5.61 -13.92
C ASP A 215 -7.85 6.80 -14.90
N ASP A 216 -7.77 6.60 -16.22
CA ASP A 216 -7.60 7.72 -17.17
C ASP A 216 -8.91 8.42 -17.58
N PHE A 217 -10.05 7.76 -17.51
CA PHE A 217 -11.33 8.38 -17.88
C PHE A 217 -11.80 9.39 -16.82
N MET A 218 -11.67 9.04 -15.54
CA MET A 218 -12.11 9.90 -14.43
C MET A 218 -11.17 11.08 -14.17
N ASN A 219 -9.89 10.98 -14.54
CA ASN A 219 -8.92 12.09 -14.54
C ASN A 219 -9.43 13.30 -15.38
N ASN A 220 -10.17 13.03 -16.46
CA ASN A 220 -10.73 14.09 -17.31
C ASN A 220 -12.02 14.70 -16.75
N LEU A 221 -12.79 13.96 -15.94
CA LEU A 221 -14.09 14.41 -15.44
C LEU A 221 -13.97 15.22 -14.13
N ILE A 222 -13.07 14.80 -13.23
CA ILE A 222 -12.83 15.49 -11.96
C ILE A 222 -12.18 16.86 -12.21
N ASN A 223 -11.26 16.97 -13.17
CA ASN A 223 -10.63 18.25 -13.55
C ASN A 223 -11.62 19.27 -14.15
N LYS A 224 -12.76 18.83 -14.71
CA LYS A 224 -13.78 19.73 -15.26
C LYS A 224 -14.79 20.27 -14.24
N THR A 225 -14.84 19.68 -13.05
CA THR A 225 -15.86 20.03 -12.03
C THR A 225 -15.28 20.81 -10.86
N LEU A 226 -13.94 20.95 -10.81
CA LEU A 226 -13.20 21.68 -9.76
C LEU A 226 -12.50 22.96 -10.27
N VAL A 227 -12.87 23.45 -11.46
CA VAL A 227 -12.53 24.81 -11.95
C VAL A 227 -13.81 25.61 -12.13
#